data_AF-M0JZM9-F1
#
_entry.id   AF-M0JZM9-F1
#
_cell.length_a   1.000
_cell.length_b   1.000
_cell.length_c   1.000
_cell.angle_alpha   90.00
_cell.angle_beta   90.00
_cell.angle_gamma   90.00
#
_symmetry.space_group_name_H-M   'P 1'
#
loop_
_entity.id
_entity.type
_entity.pdbx_description
1 polymer ?
#
loop_
_entity_poly.entity_id
_entity_poly.type
_entity_poly.pdbx_seq_one_letter_code
_entity_poly.pdbx_strand_id
1 'polypeptide(L)'
;MLGLLSGGLAALAGCSGLSDSSDGGDGSAGPPEEQSDYIEETSIEIVENGRQLALEVAVTDEIEPSSVSIITESGREFVSDYFSPGETRTSLLLTAGDDKYKPLPRGQHTLYLRGDDVETEIPLELGTTFELEKVVPATEHPDVREGLGHLVVVIRNVGERTGAATRTLMNGKEKEDVFVPVEPGETNVVRYFSLIEDTVSSCPRVDESAKRDEQLTVEFLWSDPVMFTQTISYENSSGCKRTLIGTPEEVTATSVETETETET
;
A
#
# COMPACT_ATOMS: atom_id res chain seq x y z
N MET A 1 57.72 28.48 -30.63
CA MET A 1 57.94 29.11 -29.31
C MET A 1 57.30 28.18 -28.29
N LEU A 2 58.04 27.43 -27.47
CA LEU A 2 58.65 27.88 -26.19
C LEU A 2 57.64 28.67 -25.34
N GLY A 3 57.30 28.29 -24.10
CA GLY A 3 58.12 27.58 -23.15
C GLY A 3 57.40 26.96 -21.95
N LEU A 4 58.26 26.29 -21.20
CA LEU A 4 58.12 25.44 -20.02
C LEU A 4 58.43 26.24 -18.74
N LEU A 5 58.05 25.67 -17.58
CA LEU A 5 58.58 25.88 -16.20
C LEU A 5 58.10 27.19 -15.53
N SER A 6 57.79 27.29 -14.23
CA SER A 6 58.11 26.58 -12.97
C SER A 6 57.17 27.19 -11.90
N GLY A 7 56.69 26.55 -10.83
CA GLY A 7 57.42 25.92 -9.73
C GLY A 7 57.15 26.73 -8.44
N GLY A 8 56.68 26.08 -7.36
CA GLY A 8 56.46 26.75 -6.08
C GLY A 8 55.71 25.91 -5.04
N LEU A 9 56.43 24.99 -4.41
CA LEU A 9 56.03 24.17 -3.25
C LEU A 9 55.68 25.04 -2.03
N ALA A 10 54.60 24.68 -1.34
CA ALA A 10 54.47 24.88 0.10
C ALA A 10 54.04 23.55 0.72
N ALA A 11 54.96 22.96 1.50
CA ALA A 11 54.71 21.82 2.35
C ALA A 11 54.21 22.32 3.71
N LEU A 12 53.09 21.79 4.19
CA LEU A 12 52.85 21.64 5.62
C LEU A 12 52.34 20.22 5.86
N ALA A 13 53.15 19.50 6.63
CA ALA A 13 52.85 18.18 7.16
C ALA A 13 51.75 18.27 8.24
N GLY A 14 50.93 17.22 8.32
CA GLY A 14 49.99 17.01 9.41
C GLY A 14 49.28 15.68 9.22
N CYS A 15 49.81 14.64 9.86
CA CYS A 15 49.40 13.25 9.77
C CYS A 15 48.07 12.96 10.50
N SER A 16 47.40 11.91 10.02
CA SER A 16 46.55 10.96 10.77
C SER A 16 45.10 11.34 11.09
N GLY A 17 44.19 10.69 10.38
CA GLY A 17 42.79 10.53 10.74
C GLY A 17 42.06 9.70 9.68
N LEU A 18 42.19 8.38 9.76
CA LEU A 18 41.34 7.43 9.03
C LEU A 18 39.90 7.61 9.52
N SER A 19 38.99 7.97 8.62
CA SER A 19 37.55 7.73 8.79
C SER A 19 36.93 7.62 7.41
N ASP A 20 36.69 6.37 7.06
CA ASP A 20 35.82 5.88 6.00
C ASP A 20 34.37 6.26 6.33
N SER A 21 33.56 6.67 5.34
CA SER A 21 32.11 6.84 5.50
C SER A 21 31.42 6.73 4.14
N SER A 22 31.34 5.47 3.69
CA SER A 22 30.12 4.75 3.30
C SER A 22 28.98 5.52 2.62
N ASP A 23 28.84 5.20 1.33
CA ASP A 23 27.67 4.70 0.61
C ASP A 23 26.24 4.90 1.17
N GLY A 24 25.35 5.24 0.23
CA GLY A 24 23.94 5.50 0.44
C GLY A 24 23.18 4.31 1.01
N GLY A 25 22.33 4.60 1.99
CA GLY A 25 21.37 3.64 2.54
C GLY A 25 20.22 3.44 1.57
N ASP A 26 20.17 2.25 0.99
CA ASP A 26 18.96 1.60 0.52
C ASP A 26 18.20 1.16 1.78
N GLY A 27 17.08 1.83 2.06
CA GLY A 27 16.30 1.57 3.25
C GLY A 27 15.29 0.47 2.99
N SER A 28 15.73 -0.80 3.02
CA SER A 28 14.80 -1.92 3.21
C SER A 28 14.19 -1.81 4.60
N ALA A 29 12.89 -1.55 4.66
CA ALA A 29 12.12 -1.61 5.90
C ALA A 29 12.01 -3.08 6.32
N GLY A 30 12.83 -3.48 7.28
CA GLY A 30 12.85 -4.85 7.79
C GLY A 30 11.50 -5.28 8.40
N PRO A 31 11.13 -6.58 8.34
CA PRO A 31 9.83 -7.05 8.79
C PRO A 31 9.70 -7.03 10.33
N PRO A 32 8.48 -7.15 10.89
CA PRO A 32 8.25 -7.03 12.33
C PRO A 32 9.02 -8.11 13.14
N GLU A 33 9.49 -7.72 14.33
CA GLU A 33 10.26 -8.56 15.25
C GLU A 33 9.42 -9.71 15.85
N GLU A 34 9.26 -10.79 15.08
CA GLU A 34 9.31 -12.22 15.47
C GLU A 34 9.49 -13.04 14.16
N GLN A 35 10.40 -12.61 13.28
CA GLN A 35 10.79 -13.44 12.15
C GLN A 35 11.45 -14.70 12.66
N SER A 36 10.88 -15.84 12.30
CA SER A 36 11.47 -17.17 12.47
C SER A 36 12.94 -17.16 12.06
N ASP A 37 13.80 -17.93 12.75
CA ASP A 37 15.23 -18.07 12.46
C ASP A 37 15.54 -18.49 11.00
N TYR A 38 14.52 -18.87 10.22
CA TYR A 38 14.62 -19.30 8.82
C TYR A 38 14.28 -18.22 7.78
N ILE A 39 13.68 -17.10 8.17
CA ILE A 39 13.24 -16.05 7.25
C ILE A 39 14.10 -14.81 7.47
N GLU A 40 14.82 -14.40 6.42
CA GLU A 40 15.55 -13.13 6.43
C GLU A 40 14.61 -11.96 6.18
N GLU A 41 13.76 -12.09 5.16
CA GLU A 41 12.95 -10.97 4.68
C GLU A 41 11.67 -11.48 4.02
N THR A 42 10.59 -10.71 4.18
CA THR A 42 9.37 -10.85 3.40
C THR A 42 8.91 -9.49 2.93
N SER A 43 8.62 -9.35 1.64
CA SER A 43 8.07 -8.11 1.06
C SER A 43 6.90 -8.41 0.14
N ILE A 44 6.01 -7.43 -0.05
CA ILE A 44 4.88 -7.56 -0.98
C ILE A 44 5.15 -6.69 -2.19
N GLU A 45 5.32 -7.35 -3.33
CA GLU A 45 5.68 -6.71 -4.59
C GLU A 45 4.52 -6.68 -5.58
N ILE A 46 4.52 -5.63 -6.40
CA ILE A 46 3.61 -5.52 -7.53
C ILE A 46 4.20 -6.28 -8.72
N VAL A 47 3.50 -7.30 -9.19
CA VAL A 47 3.92 -8.13 -10.34
C VAL A 47 2.94 -8.00 -11.52
N GLU A 48 3.34 -8.56 -12.66
CA GLU A 48 2.57 -8.57 -13.92
C GLU A 48 2.03 -7.18 -14.36
N ASN A 49 2.92 -6.18 -14.44
CA ASN A 49 2.60 -4.82 -14.90
C ASN A 49 1.55 -4.09 -14.05
N GLY A 50 1.56 -4.26 -12.71
CA GLY A 50 0.63 -3.51 -11.86
C GLY A 50 -0.65 -4.24 -11.49
N ARG A 51 -0.79 -5.52 -11.86
CA ARG A 51 -2.08 -6.20 -11.84
C ARG A 51 -2.20 -7.28 -10.78
N GLN A 52 -1.07 -7.70 -10.20
CA GLN A 52 -1.03 -8.75 -9.18
C GLN A 52 -0.08 -8.35 -8.06
N LEU A 53 -0.30 -8.96 -6.89
CA LEU A 53 0.61 -8.89 -5.76
C LEU A 53 1.26 -10.25 -5.54
N ALA A 54 2.54 -10.23 -5.20
CA ALA A 54 3.27 -11.42 -4.78
C ALA A 54 3.99 -11.16 -3.45
N LEU A 55 4.04 -12.19 -2.62
CA LEU A 55 4.88 -12.22 -1.43
C LEU A 55 6.24 -12.75 -1.85
N GLU A 56 7.24 -11.89 -1.81
CA GLU A 56 8.63 -12.33 -1.89
C GLU A 56 9.04 -12.90 -0.53
N VAL A 57 9.68 -14.05 -0.56
CA VAL A 57 10.19 -14.73 0.64
C VAL A 57 11.67 -14.98 0.44
N ALA A 58 12.50 -14.36 1.29
CA ALA A 58 13.92 -14.63 1.39
C ALA A 58 14.19 -15.44 2.66
N VAL A 59 14.86 -16.57 2.50
CA VAL A 59 15.26 -17.45 3.60
C VAL A 59 16.76 -17.33 3.87
N THR A 60 17.17 -17.73 5.07
CA THR A 60 18.58 -17.71 5.45
C THR A 60 19.42 -18.65 4.60
N ASP A 61 20.67 -18.28 4.33
CA ASP A 61 21.65 -19.16 3.66
C ASP A 61 22.09 -20.37 4.51
N GLU A 62 21.68 -20.42 5.77
CA GLU A 62 21.91 -21.54 6.70
C GLU A 62 21.06 -22.78 6.40
N ILE A 63 20.05 -22.66 5.54
CA ILE A 63 19.19 -23.78 5.14
C ILE A 63 19.24 -24.03 3.64
N GLU A 64 18.99 -25.28 3.24
CA GLU A 64 18.78 -25.66 1.84
C GLU A 64 17.27 -25.79 1.59
N PRO A 65 16.57 -24.71 1.18
CA PRO A 65 15.14 -24.73 0.98
C PRO A 65 14.78 -25.50 -0.30
N SER A 66 13.62 -26.15 -0.28
CA SER A 66 13.07 -26.89 -1.43
C SER A 66 11.76 -26.29 -1.92
N SER A 67 10.88 -25.88 -1.00
CA SER A 67 9.59 -25.28 -1.34
C SER A 67 9.04 -24.47 -0.18
N VAL A 68 8.18 -23.53 -0.52
CA VAL A 68 7.36 -22.78 0.43
C VAL A 68 5.94 -22.70 -0.09
N SER A 69 4.96 -22.83 0.80
CA SER A 69 3.56 -22.65 0.46
C SER A 69 2.80 -21.82 1.47
N ILE A 70 1.77 -21.12 1.00
CA ILE A 70 0.83 -20.42 1.88
C ILE A 70 -0.32 -21.37 2.19
N ILE A 71 -0.47 -21.72 3.47
CA ILE A 71 -1.61 -22.44 3.99
C ILE A 71 -2.59 -21.43 4.59
N THR A 72 -3.82 -21.42 4.07
CA THR A 72 -4.90 -20.56 4.58
C THR A 72 -5.32 -20.99 5.99
N GLU A 73 -6.03 -20.12 6.72
CA GLU A 73 -6.62 -20.41 8.04
C GLU A 73 -7.47 -21.70 8.03
N SER A 74 -8.09 -22.00 6.88
CA SER A 74 -8.90 -23.21 6.68
C SER A 74 -8.08 -24.51 6.54
N GLY A 75 -6.75 -24.43 6.61
CA GLY A 75 -5.83 -25.55 6.39
C GLY A 75 -5.64 -25.93 4.92
N ARG A 76 -6.10 -25.10 3.97
CA ARG A 76 -5.94 -25.35 2.54
C ARG A 76 -4.71 -24.63 2.00
N GLU A 77 -3.92 -25.32 1.20
CA GLU A 77 -2.87 -24.69 0.40
C GLU A 77 -3.49 -23.72 -0.62
N PHE A 78 -3.00 -22.49 -0.61
CA PHE A 78 -3.42 -21.43 -1.52
C PHE A 78 -2.51 -21.37 -2.76
N VAL A 79 -1.21 -21.31 -2.51
CA VAL A 79 -0.15 -21.24 -3.53
C VAL A 79 1.12 -21.87 -2.96
N SER A 80 1.93 -22.44 -3.84
CA SER A 80 3.25 -22.99 -3.52
C SER A 80 4.24 -22.56 -4.59
N ASP A 81 5.48 -22.35 -4.21
CA ASP A 81 6.60 -22.23 -5.15
C ASP A 81 7.81 -23.01 -4.64
N TYR A 82 8.77 -23.24 -5.54
CA TYR A 82 9.96 -24.05 -5.33
C TYR A 82 11.21 -23.20 -5.45
N PHE A 83 12.19 -23.49 -4.61
CA PHE A 83 13.52 -22.87 -4.73
C PHE A 83 14.33 -23.68 -5.74
N SER A 84 15.01 -23.00 -6.67
CA SER A 84 16.00 -23.70 -7.49
C SER A 84 17.23 -24.05 -6.63
N PRO A 85 18.03 -25.06 -7.02
CA PRO A 85 19.23 -25.41 -6.28
C PRO A 85 20.17 -24.21 -6.08
N GLY A 86 20.41 -23.85 -4.82
CA GLY A 86 21.26 -22.73 -4.42
C GLY A 86 20.57 -21.36 -4.38
N GLU A 87 19.26 -21.27 -4.64
CA GLU A 87 18.47 -20.05 -4.47
C GLU A 87 17.89 -19.98 -3.06
N THR A 88 17.90 -18.80 -2.46
CA THR A 88 17.33 -18.52 -1.13
C THR A 88 16.10 -17.61 -1.20
N ARG A 89 15.60 -17.33 -2.41
CA ARG A 89 14.53 -16.37 -2.64
C ARG A 89 13.51 -16.91 -3.65
N THR A 90 12.24 -16.70 -3.38
CA THR A 90 11.12 -17.14 -4.23
C THR A 90 9.93 -16.20 -4.07
N SER A 91 8.89 -16.36 -4.91
CA SER A 91 7.76 -15.44 -4.97
C SER A 91 6.42 -16.19 -5.02
N LEU A 92 5.54 -15.89 -4.08
CA LEU A 92 4.24 -16.52 -3.94
C LEU A 92 3.13 -15.54 -4.33
N LEU A 93 2.36 -15.85 -5.37
CA LEU A 93 1.26 -14.99 -5.79
C LEU A 93 0.19 -14.85 -4.70
N LEU A 94 -0.08 -13.62 -4.26
CA LEU A 94 -1.12 -13.29 -3.28
C LEU A 94 -2.47 -13.01 -3.96
N THR A 95 -2.48 -12.80 -5.27
CA THR A 95 -3.67 -12.55 -6.08
C THR A 95 -3.72 -13.52 -7.27
N ALA A 96 -4.05 -14.77 -7.02
CA ALA A 96 -4.07 -15.82 -8.05
C ALA A 96 -5.40 -15.82 -8.84
N GLY A 97 -5.34 -15.80 -10.17
CA GLY A 97 -6.49 -16.16 -11.01
C GLY A 97 -6.54 -15.50 -12.40
N ASP A 98 -7.00 -16.27 -13.38
CA ASP A 98 -6.87 -15.94 -14.80
C ASP A 98 -7.75 -14.78 -15.31
N ASP A 99 -8.72 -14.29 -14.54
CA ASP A 99 -9.63 -13.21 -14.99
C ASP A 99 -10.18 -12.28 -13.88
N LYS A 100 -10.01 -12.63 -12.59
CA LYS A 100 -10.63 -11.90 -11.46
C LYS A 100 -9.74 -11.72 -10.23
N TYR A 101 -8.45 -12.02 -10.34
CA TYR A 101 -7.46 -11.86 -9.26
C TYR A 101 -8.01 -12.27 -7.89
N LYS A 102 -8.18 -13.57 -7.64
CA LYS A 102 -8.72 -14.00 -6.34
C LYS A 102 -7.65 -13.75 -5.28
N PRO A 103 -7.82 -12.77 -4.39
CA PRO A 103 -6.82 -12.52 -3.38
C PRO A 103 -6.81 -13.68 -2.38
N LEU A 104 -5.66 -13.89 -1.75
CA LEU A 104 -5.55 -14.62 -0.50
C LEU A 104 -6.61 -14.04 0.45
N PRO A 105 -7.54 -14.86 0.99
CA PRO A 105 -8.58 -14.37 1.90
C PRO A 105 -8.01 -13.61 3.09
N ARG A 106 -8.84 -12.85 3.79
CA ARG A 106 -8.45 -12.33 5.12
C ARG A 106 -8.37 -13.48 6.11
N GLY A 107 -7.46 -13.39 7.07
CA GLY A 107 -7.35 -14.33 8.16
C GLY A 107 -5.90 -14.55 8.58
N GLN A 108 -5.71 -15.47 9.51
CA GLN A 108 -4.36 -15.93 9.91
C GLN A 108 -3.91 -17.04 8.97
N HIS A 109 -2.75 -16.89 8.37
CA HIS A 109 -2.20 -17.86 7.43
C HIS A 109 -0.87 -18.38 7.94
N THR A 110 -0.34 -19.37 7.25
CA THR A 110 0.94 -19.99 7.58
C THR A 110 1.78 -20.08 6.32
N LEU A 111 3.02 -19.61 6.39
CA LEU A 111 4.08 -20.01 5.48
C LEU A 111 4.60 -21.36 5.94
N TYR A 112 4.40 -22.38 5.11
CA TYR A 112 4.89 -23.72 5.35
C TYR A 112 6.15 -23.92 4.51
N LEU A 113 7.30 -24.05 5.17
CA LEU A 113 8.63 -24.13 4.55
C LEU A 113 9.17 -25.55 4.63
N ARG A 114 9.65 -26.09 3.50
CA ARG A 114 10.32 -27.40 3.40
C ARG A 114 11.71 -27.25 2.82
N GLY A 115 12.66 -28.06 3.28
CA GLY A 115 14.00 -28.24 2.76
C GLY A 115 14.58 -29.59 3.18
N ASP A 116 15.86 -29.81 2.93
CA ASP A 116 16.50 -31.10 3.20
C ASP A 116 16.53 -31.43 4.70
N ASP A 117 16.75 -30.43 5.56
CA ASP A 117 16.79 -30.57 7.03
C ASP A 117 15.82 -29.62 7.76
N VAL A 118 14.85 -29.05 7.04
CA VAL A 118 13.87 -28.10 7.60
C VAL A 118 12.44 -28.42 7.14
N GLU A 119 11.52 -28.50 8.10
CA GLU A 119 10.08 -28.58 7.85
C GLU A 119 9.39 -27.81 8.96
N THR A 120 8.84 -26.64 8.65
CA THR A 120 8.33 -25.72 9.67
C THR A 120 7.15 -24.87 9.20
N GLU A 121 6.38 -24.41 10.18
CA GLU A 121 5.21 -23.55 10.03
C GLU A 121 5.52 -22.18 10.63
N ILE A 122 5.37 -21.14 9.82
CA ILE A 122 5.68 -19.75 10.20
C ILE A 122 4.39 -18.93 10.04
N PRO A 123 3.95 -18.20 11.07
CA PRO A 123 2.77 -17.35 10.97
C PRO A 123 2.92 -16.33 9.83
N LEU A 124 1.89 -16.22 8.99
CA LEU A 124 1.74 -15.21 7.96
C LEU A 124 0.50 -14.39 8.26
N GLU A 125 0.71 -13.20 8.78
CA GLU A 125 -0.36 -12.24 9.02
C GLU A 125 -0.28 -11.13 7.97
N LEU A 126 -1.33 -11.02 7.16
CA LEU A 126 -1.49 -9.95 6.19
C LEU A 126 -2.53 -8.96 6.67
N GLY A 127 -2.34 -7.71 6.27
CA GLY A 127 -3.24 -6.63 6.66
C GLY A 127 -2.77 -5.90 7.90
N THR A 128 -3.21 -4.65 7.93
CA THR A 128 -2.81 -3.61 8.87
C THR A 128 -3.99 -2.70 9.20
N THR A 129 -3.74 -1.62 9.94
CA THR A 129 -4.70 -0.55 10.18
C THR A 129 -4.33 0.66 9.34
N PHE A 130 -5.34 1.23 8.67
CA PHE A 130 -5.20 2.46 7.90
C PHE A 130 -6.01 3.58 8.54
N GLU A 131 -5.48 4.80 8.47
CA GLU A 131 -6.15 6.01 8.89
C GLU A 131 -6.23 7.01 7.75
N LEU A 132 -7.31 7.81 7.72
CA LEU A 132 -7.41 8.94 6.79
C LEU A 132 -6.50 10.08 7.24
N GLU A 133 -5.48 10.39 6.45
CA GLU A 133 -4.60 11.52 6.76
C GLU A 133 -5.18 12.84 6.26
N LYS A 134 -5.61 12.89 4.99
CA LYS A 134 -6.19 14.10 4.38
C LYS A 134 -6.94 13.80 3.10
N VAL A 135 -7.82 14.73 2.75
CA VAL A 135 -8.52 14.79 1.46
C VAL A 135 -8.22 16.14 0.84
N VAL A 136 -7.67 16.16 -0.37
CA VAL A 136 -7.29 17.39 -1.08
C VAL A 136 -7.81 17.38 -2.52
N PRO A 137 -8.08 18.55 -3.11
CA PRO A 137 -8.30 18.65 -4.54
C PRO A 137 -7.09 18.12 -5.31
N ALA A 138 -7.32 17.43 -6.42
CA ALA A 138 -6.24 16.88 -7.23
C ALA A 138 -5.24 17.95 -7.72
N THR A 139 -5.72 19.17 -7.97
CA THR A 139 -4.88 20.33 -8.36
C THR A 139 -3.91 20.78 -7.27
N GLU A 140 -4.11 20.35 -6.03
CA GLU A 140 -3.30 20.75 -4.87
C GLU A 140 -2.30 19.65 -4.45
N HIS A 141 -2.33 18.49 -5.10
CA HIS A 141 -1.40 17.39 -4.81
C HIS A 141 -0.21 17.40 -5.79
N PRO A 142 1.05 17.42 -5.32
CA PRO A 142 2.23 17.58 -6.17
C PRO A 142 2.39 16.46 -7.20
N ASP A 143 1.97 15.24 -6.86
CA ASP A 143 2.17 14.05 -7.71
C ASP A 143 1.04 13.81 -8.72
N VAL A 144 0.02 14.69 -8.76
CA VAL A 144 -1.13 14.54 -9.64
C VAL A 144 -1.10 15.61 -10.73
N ARG A 145 -0.90 15.17 -11.98
CA ARG A 145 -0.93 16.08 -13.14
C ARG A 145 -2.31 16.72 -13.25
N GLU A 146 -2.33 18.04 -13.47
CA GLU A 146 -3.56 18.80 -13.70
C GLU A 146 -4.47 18.09 -14.71
N GLY A 147 -5.71 17.78 -14.29
CA GLY A 147 -6.73 17.15 -15.14
C GLY A 147 -6.92 15.64 -14.98
N LEU A 148 -6.06 14.93 -14.24
CA LEU A 148 -6.22 13.51 -13.93
C LEU A 148 -6.64 13.31 -12.47
N GLY A 149 -7.94 13.09 -12.22
CA GLY A 149 -8.50 12.93 -10.88
C GLY A 149 -9.12 14.23 -10.35
N HIS A 150 -10.18 14.11 -9.55
CA HIS A 150 -10.87 15.28 -8.99
C HIS A 150 -10.63 15.43 -7.49
N LEU A 151 -10.43 14.32 -6.79
CA LEU A 151 -10.01 14.29 -5.39
C LEU A 151 -8.89 13.30 -5.19
N VAL A 152 -8.00 13.67 -4.28
CA VAL A 152 -6.91 12.85 -3.80
C VAL A 152 -7.13 12.61 -2.32
N VAL A 153 -7.11 11.34 -1.94
CA VAL A 153 -7.27 10.86 -0.59
C VAL A 153 -5.95 10.25 -0.17
N VAL A 154 -5.38 10.76 0.91
CA VAL A 154 -4.15 10.24 1.48
C VAL A 154 -4.50 9.43 2.70
N ILE A 155 -4.11 8.17 2.67
CA ILE A 155 -4.28 7.20 3.74
C ILE A 155 -2.91 6.82 4.29
N ARG A 156 -2.80 6.66 5.59
CA ARG A 156 -1.56 6.26 6.26
C ARG A 156 -1.71 4.85 6.82
N ASN A 157 -0.69 4.02 6.60
CA ASN A 157 -0.57 2.77 7.32
C ASN A 157 -0.02 3.06 8.72
N VAL A 158 -0.84 2.83 9.76
CA VAL A 158 -0.48 3.07 11.17
C VAL A 158 -0.25 1.77 11.94
N GLY A 159 -0.44 0.62 11.31
CA GLY A 159 -0.14 -0.67 11.91
C GLY A 159 1.28 -1.14 11.59
N GLU A 160 1.58 -2.37 12.02
CA GLU A 160 2.93 -2.95 12.00
C GLU A 160 3.22 -3.77 10.74
N ARG A 161 2.25 -3.89 9.82
CA ARG A 161 2.37 -4.78 8.65
C ARG A 161 2.03 -4.08 7.36
N THR A 162 2.49 -4.64 6.24
CA THR A 162 2.11 -4.14 4.92
C THR A 162 0.64 -4.46 4.62
N GLY A 163 -0.11 -3.43 4.23
CA GLY A 163 -1.46 -3.57 3.70
C GLY A 163 -1.48 -3.33 2.20
N ALA A 164 -2.62 -3.58 1.54
CA ALA A 164 -2.79 -3.26 0.14
C ALA A 164 -4.16 -2.64 -0.11
N ALA A 165 -4.17 -1.42 -0.65
CA ALA A 165 -5.39 -0.85 -1.20
C ALA A 165 -5.85 -1.72 -2.38
N THR A 166 -7.17 -1.80 -2.60
CA THR A 166 -7.70 -2.55 -3.74
C THR A 166 -8.62 -1.73 -4.61
N ARG A 167 -9.50 -0.91 -4.04
CA ARG A 167 -10.42 -0.07 -4.82
C ARG A 167 -10.99 1.09 -4.04
N THR A 168 -11.58 2.01 -4.79
CA THR A 168 -12.30 3.16 -4.27
C THR A 168 -13.78 3.11 -4.61
N LEU A 169 -14.62 3.53 -3.64
CA LEU A 169 -16.06 3.65 -3.84
C LEU A 169 -16.54 5.03 -3.43
N MET A 170 -17.43 5.60 -4.24
CA MET A 170 -18.15 6.82 -3.93
C MET A 170 -19.65 6.52 -3.93
N ASN A 171 -20.30 6.69 -2.79
CA ASN A 171 -21.71 6.32 -2.57
C ASN A 171 -21.99 4.87 -3.02
N GLY A 172 -21.07 3.96 -2.69
CA GLY A 172 -21.14 2.54 -3.07
C GLY A 172 -20.89 2.23 -4.56
N LYS A 173 -20.58 3.24 -5.40
CA LYS A 173 -20.18 3.02 -6.80
C LYS A 173 -18.65 2.98 -6.91
N GLU A 174 -18.13 1.92 -7.52
CA GLU A 174 -16.71 1.74 -7.82
C GLU A 174 -16.17 2.87 -8.72
N LYS A 175 -14.94 3.30 -8.47
CA LYS A 175 -14.28 4.40 -9.20
C LYS A 175 -12.92 4.04 -9.79
N GLU A 176 -12.10 3.28 -9.08
CA GLU A 176 -10.77 2.84 -9.54
C GLU A 176 -10.40 1.53 -8.80
N ASP A 177 -9.76 0.60 -9.52
CA ASP A 177 -9.03 -0.52 -8.93
C ASP A 177 -7.55 -0.14 -8.86
N VAL A 178 -6.94 -0.27 -7.69
CA VAL A 178 -5.52 0.04 -7.46
C VAL A 178 -4.97 -0.99 -6.49
N PHE A 179 -4.04 -1.84 -6.94
CA PHE A 179 -3.22 -2.68 -6.05
C PHE A 179 -1.94 -1.94 -5.71
N VAL A 180 -1.94 -1.22 -4.59
CA VAL A 180 -0.74 -0.54 -4.09
C VAL A 180 -0.46 -1.07 -2.68
N PRO A 181 0.65 -1.82 -2.49
CA PRO A 181 1.13 -2.17 -1.16
C PRO A 181 1.56 -0.90 -0.44
N VAL A 182 1.36 -0.87 0.87
CA VAL A 182 1.67 0.28 1.73
C VAL A 182 2.36 -0.25 2.96
N GLU A 183 3.65 0.04 3.11
CA GLU A 183 4.46 -0.43 4.24
C GLU A 183 4.10 0.29 5.54
N PRO A 184 4.49 -0.26 6.71
CA PRO A 184 4.28 0.39 8.00
C PRO A 184 4.83 1.83 8.04
N GLY A 185 3.98 2.78 8.45
CA GLY A 185 4.36 4.20 8.53
C GLY A 185 4.29 4.97 7.21
N GLU A 186 4.11 4.30 6.08
CA GLU A 186 3.98 4.93 4.77
C GLU A 186 2.56 5.45 4.49
N THR A 187 2.46 6.29 3.45
CA THR A 187 1.20 6.84 2.97
C THR A 187 0.92 6.40 1.55
N ASN A 188 -0.32 6.03 1.27
CA ASN A 188 -0.80 5.80 -0.08
C ASN A 188 -1.71 6.94 -0.55
N VAL A 189 -1.61 7.26 -1.83
CA VAL A 189 -2.33 8.34 -2.50
C VAL A 189 -3.35 7.72 -3.44
N VAL A 190 -4.61 7.79 -3.03
CA VAL A 190 -5.73 7.18 -3.73
C VAL A 190 -6.54 8.26 -4.45
N ARG A 191 -6.94 7.99 -5.69
CA ARG A 191 -7.61 8.98 -6.54
C ARG A 191 -9.07 8.62 -6.74
N TYR A 192 -9.91 9.65 -6.76
CA TYR A 192 -11.30 9.52 -7.17
C TYR A 192 -11.49 10.25 -8.50
N PHE A 193 -11.58 9.46 -9.57
CA PHE A 193 -11.90 9.93 -10.91
C PHE A 193 -13.42 10.12 -11.07
N SER A 194 -13.82 11.06 -11.93
CA SER A 194 -15.21 11.29 -12.33
C SER A 194 -16.18 11.23 -11.13
N LEU A 195 -15.99 12.11 -10.14
CA LEU A 195 -16.83 12.20 -8.94
C LEU A 195 -18.31 12.44 -9.26
N ILE A 196 -18.65 12.73 -10.51
CA ILE A 196 -20.00 12.57 -11.03
C ILE A 196 -19.85 12.14 -12.49
N GLU A 197 -20.69 11.22 -12.97
CA GLU A 197 -20.83 10.96 -14.41
C GLU A 197 -20.87 12.31 -15.14
N ASP A 198 -19.92 12.56 -16.04
CA ASP A 198 -19.71 13.80 -16.82
C ASP A 198 -20.91 14.08 -17.74
N THR A 199 -22.06 14.28 -17.14
CA THR A 199 -23.25 14.79 -17.78
C THR A 199 -23.48 16.17 -17.18
N VAL A 200 -23.56 17.15 -18.07
CA VAL A 200 -23.84 18.57 -17.83
C VAL A 200 -25.09 18.79 -16.95
N SER A 201 -25.89 17.74 -16.71
CA SER A 201 -27.06 17.67 -15.83
C SER A 201 -26.75 17.53 -14.33
N SER A 202 -25.53 17.22 -13.92
CA SER A 202 -25.22 16.98 -12.49
C SER A 202 -24.74 18.21 -11.72
N CYS A 203 -24.32 19.23 -12.46
CA CYS A 203 -24.01 20.55 -11.90
C CYS A 203 -25.32 21.33 -11.78
N PRO A 204 -25.53 22.02 -10.65
CA PRO A 204 -26.73 22.85 -10.47
C PRO A 204 -26.82 23.89 -11.59
N ARG A 205 -28.04 24.40 -11.85
CA ARG A 205 -28.25 25.35 -12.97
C ARG A 205 -27.34 26.57 -12.79
N VAL A 206 -27.09 27.31 -13.88
CA VAL A 206 -26.36 28.58 -13.81
C VAL A 206 -26.96 29.43 -12.70
N ASP A 207 -26.12 29.92 -11.78
CA ASP A 207 -26.44 30.68 -10.55
C ASP A 207 -26.89 29.90 -9.31
N GLU A 208 -26.82 28.57 -9.31
CA GLU A 208 -27.03 27.73 -8.13
C GLU A 208 -25.70 27.14 -7.64
N SER A 209 -25.47 27.15 -6.33
CA SER A 209 -24.43 26.34 -5.68
C SER A 209 -25.10 25.15 -5.03
N ALA A 210 -24.52 23.95 -5.23
CA ALA A 210 -24.98 22.74 -4.57
C ALA A 210 -23.88 22.26 -3.64
N LYS A 211 -24.27 21.89 -2.43
CA LYS A 211 -23.42 21.15 -1.50
C LYS A 211 -23.92 19.74 -1.44
N ARG A 212 -23.01 18.77 -1.50
CA ARG A 212 -23.33 17.36 -1.33
C ARG A 212 -22.36 16.75 -0.36
N ASP A 213 -22.89 15.95 0.53
CA ASP A 213 -22.11 15.09 1.40
C ASP A 213 -21.93 13.78 0.65
N GLU A 214 -20.68 13.51 0.27
CA GLU A 214 -20.33 12.33 -0.50
C GLU A 214 -19.67 11.32 0.42
N GLN A 215 -20.21 10.10 0.48
CA GLN A 215 -19.59 9.00 1.22
C GLN A 215 -18.49 8.39 0.35
N LEU A 216 -17.27 8.37 0.86
CA LEU A 216 -16.08 7.86 0.22
C LEU A 216 -15.55 6.68 1.01
N THR A 217 -15.18 5.61 0.31
CA THR A 217 -14.66 4.38 0.90
C THR A 217 -13.41 3.94 0.16
N VAL A 218 -12.31 3.79 0.90
CA VAL A 218 -11.11 3.09 0.41
C VAL A 218 -11.15 1.67 0.96
N GLU A 219 -11.24 0.69 0.07
CA GLU A 219 -11.18 -0.72 0.44
C GLU A 219 -9.77 -1.28 0.31
N PHE A 220 -9.47 -2.27 1.15
CA PHE A 220 -8.19 -2.96 1.22
C PHE A 220 -8.39 -4.47 1.12
N LEU A 221 -7.40 -5.19 0.61
CA LEU A 221 -7.45 -6.65 0.50
C LEU A 221 -7.60 -7.32 1.87
N TRP A 222 -6.72 -6.96 2.81
CA TRP A 222 -6.59 -7.63 4.12
C TRP A 222 -6.90 -6.76 5.33
N SER A 223 -7.39 -5.54 5.12
CA SER A 223 -7.62 -4.55 6.18
C SER A 223 -9.03 -3.97 6.14
N ASP A 224 -9.53 -3.51 7.28
CA ASP A 224 -10.82 -2.84 7.31
C ASP A 224 -10.83 -1.58 6.43
N PRO A 225 -11.95 -1.32 5.72
CA PRO A 225 -12.06 -0.17 4.85
C PRO A 225 -12.04 1.13 5.66
N VAL A 226 -11.47 2.17 5.06
CA VAL A 226 -11.59 3.53 5.60
C VAL A 226 -12.79 4.20 4.94
N MET A 227 -13.80 4.52 5.76
CA MET A 227 -15.03 5.17 5.33
C MET A 227 -15.11 6.57 5.90
N PHE A 228 -15.43 7.56 5.07
CA PHE A 228 -15.57 8.94 5.51
C PHE A 228 -16.55 9.71 4.63
N THR A 229 -17.07 10.79 5.18
CA THR A 229 -17.93 11.72 4.46
C THR A 229 -17.16 13.00 4.17
N GLN A 230 -17.25 13.47 2.93
CA GLN A 230 -16.66 14.75 2.51
C GLN A 230 -17.74 15.62 1.86
N THR A 231 -17.95 16.82 2.42
CA THR A 231 -18.80 17.82 1.78
C THR A 231 -18.07 18.45 0.59
N ILE A 232 -18.71 18.42 -0.57
CA ILE A 232 -18.21 19.03 -1.81
C ILE A 232 -19.18 20.13 -2.27
N SER A 233 -18.63 21.32 -2.53
CA SER A 233 -19.32 22.42 -3.19
C SER A 233 -19.18 22.34 -4.70
N TYR A 234 -20.27 22.51 -5.43
CA TYR A 234 -20.32 22.55 -6.89
C TYR A 234 -20.80 23.92 -7.36
N GLU A 235 -19.97 24.60 -8.17
CA GLU A 235 -20.21 25.95 -8.68
C GLU A 235 -20.13 25.99 -10.22
N ASN A 236 -21.22 26.38 -10.88
CA ASN A 236 -21.33 26.31 -12.34
C ASN A 236 -20.81 27.56 -13.09
N SER A 237 -20.18 28.52 -12.39
CA SER A 237 -19.72 29.78 -13.00
C SER A 237 -18.58 29.62 -14.01
N SER A 238 -17.89 28.48 -14.04
CA SER A 238 -16.76 28.22 -14.93
C SER A 238 -16.51 26.71 -15.16
N GLY A 239 -17.51 25.99 -15.68
CA GLY A 239 -17.33 24.56 -16.01
C GLY A 239 -17.42 23.62 -14.80
N CYS A 240 -18.29 23.94 -13.84
CA CYS A 240 -18.54 23.15 -12.63
C CYS A 240 -17.30 23.00 -11.74
N LYS A 241 -16.84 24.12 -11.19
CA LYS A 241 -15.76 24.15 -10.20
C LYS A 241 -16.21 23.38 -8.95
N ARG A 242 -15.30 22.56 -8.42
CA ARG A 242 -15.52 21.74 -7.23
C ARG A 242 -14.58 22.23 -6.13
N THR A 243 -15.11 22.42 -4.93
CA THR A 243 -14.31 22.86 -3.77
C THR A 243 -14.67 22.01 -2.56
N LEU A 244 -13.67 21.56 -1.82
CA LEU A 244 -13.88 20.85 -0.56
C LEU A 244 -14.35 21.83 0.52
N ILE A 245 -15.34 21.42 1.31
CA ILE A 245 -15.83 22.18 2.45
C ILE A 245 -15.54 21.38 3.72
N GLY A 246 -14.89 22.04 4.69
CA GLY A 246 -14.63 21.45 6.00
C GLY A 246 -13.60 20.32 5.96
N THR A 247 -13.39 19.71 7.12
CA THR A 247 -12.61 18.48 7.27
C THR A 247 -13.49 17.26 7.00
N PRO A 248 -12.95 16.17 6.45
CA PRO A 248 -13.69 14.93 6.31
C PRO A 248 -14.11 14.38 7.69
N GLU A 249 -15.27 13.74 7.74
CA GLU A 249 -15.78 13.07 8.93
C GLU A 249 -15.67 11.56 8.75
N GLU A 250 -14.84 10.89 9.55
CA GLU A 250 -14.73 9.43 9.51
C GLU A 250 -16.02 8.79 10.00
N VAL A 251 -16.50 7.80 9.25
CA VAL A 251 -17.68 7.02 9.60
C VAL A 251 -17.20 5.82 10.41
N THR A 252 -17.18 5.96 11.74
CA THR A 252 -16.91 4.82 12.61
C THR A 252 -18.10 3.86 12.51
N ALA A 253 -17.84 2.60 12.16
CA ALA A 253 -18.86 1.55 12.26
C ALA A 253 -19.28 1.44 13.73
N THR A 254 -20.40 2.06 14.09
CA THR A 254 -21.01 1.84 15.40
C THR A 254 -21.48 0.39 15.40
N SER A 255 -20.80 -0.47 16.16
CA SER A 255 -21.27 -1.81 16.46
C SER A 255 -22.68 -1.68 17.04
N VAL A 256 -23.69 -2.09 16.27
CA VAL A 256 -25.06 -2.22 16.77
C VAL A 256 -25.02 -3.32 17.83
N GLU A 257 -24.95 -2.93 19.10
CA GLU A 257 -25.24 -3.85 20.20
C GLU A 257 -26.63 -4.42 19.96
N THR A 258 -26.68 -5.70 19.61
CA THR A 258 -27.94 -6.43 19.51
C THR A 258 -28.38 -6.70 20.95
N GLU A 259 -29.22 -5.83 21.49
CA GLU A 259 -29.93 -6.09 22.75
C GLU A 259 -30.70 -7.40 22.58
N THR A 260 -30.23 -8.43 23.28
CA THR A 260 -30.92 -9.71 23.38
C THR A 260 -32.05 -9.53 24.39
N GLU A 261 -33.25 -9.20 23.91
CA GLU A 261 -34.47 -9.30 24.71
C GLU A 261 -34.64 -10.76 25.16
N THR A 262 -34.37 -11.00 26.44
CA THR A 262 -34.73 -12.24 27.13
C THR A 262 -36.12 -12.05 27.70
N GLU A 263 -37.16 -12.46 26.96
CA GLU A 263 -38.49 -12.62 27.54
C GLU A 263 -38.52 -13.85 28.45
N THR A 264 -39.04 -13.65 29.67
CA THR A 264 -39.16 -14.63 30.76
C THR A 264 -40.50 -15.34 30.72
#